data_AF-A0A7C3QGX4-F1
#
_entry.id   AF-A0A7C3QGX4-F1
#
_cell.length_a   1.000
_cell.length_b   1.000
_cell.length_c   1.000
_cell.angle_alpha   90.00
_cell.angle_beta   90.00
_cell.angle_gamma   90.00
#
_symmetry.space_group_name_H-M   'P 1'
#
loop_
_entity.id
_entity.type
_entity.pdbx_description
1 polymer ?
#
loop_
_entity_poly.entity_id
_entity_poly.type
_entity_poly.pdbx_seq_one_letter_code
_entity_poly.pdbx_strand_id
1 'polypeptide(L)'
;MHNWHGVVLETHYDEAGELTILKVQTARNLFRGYGPEYIDTRLDREAVTPAPLSALQEEIEMHREMLERTVQRMLAMVESDTAVIPQPHMVSSEL
;
A
#
# COMPACT_ATOMS: atom_id res chain seq x y z
N MET A 1 2.38 -7.92 9.45
CA MET A 1 2.66 -8.49 8.12
C MET A 1 3.95 -7.88 7.62
N HIS A 2 5.02 -8.67 7.45
CA HIS A 2 6.35 -8.16 7.07
C HIS A 2 6.80 -8.56 5.66
N ASN A 3 6.05 -9.40 4.95
CA ASN A 3 6.34 -9.78 3.57
C ASN A 3 5.38 -9.03 2.66
N TRP A 4 5.93 -8.21 1.77
CA TRP A 4 5.18 -7.52 0.72
C TRP A 4 5.47 -8.24 -0.58
N HIS A 5 4.44 -8.55 -1.37
CA HIS A 5 4.70 -9.11 -2.68
C HIS A 5 5.29 -8.02 -3.60
N GLY A 6 6.05 -8.49 -4.58
CA GLY A 6 6.69 -7.64 -5.56
C GLY A 6 6.88 -8.38 -6.87
N VAL A 7 7.30 -7.62 -7.87
CA VAL A 7 7.59 -8.14 -9.20
C VAL A 7 9.09 -8.07 -9.43
N VAL A 8 9.68 -9.18 -9.88
CA VAL A 8 11.07 -9.20 -10.38
C VAL A 8 11.10 -8.51 -11.73
N LEU A 9 11.84 -7.41 -11.82
CA LEU A 9 11.99 -6.61 -13.05
C LEU A 9 13.19 -7.07 -13.88
N GLU A 10 14.31 -7.36 -13.21
CA GLU A 10 15.57 -7.75 -13.85
C GLU A 10 16.27 -8.83 -13.02
N THR A 11 16.92 -9.78 -13.71
CA THR A 11 17.75 -10.83 -13.12
C THR A 11 19.18 -10.69 -13.63
N HIS A 12 20.14 -10.76 -12.72
CA HIS A 12 21.56 -10.73 -13.05
C HIS A 12 22.23 -12.04 -12.64
N TYR A 13 23.10 -12.52 -13.51
CA TYR A 13 23.85 -13.77 -13.34
C TYR A 13 25.35 -13.47 -13.33
N ASP A 14 26.12 -14.27 -12.61
CA ASP A 14 27.58 -14.18 -12.64
C ASP A 14 28.19 -14.92 -13.85
N GLU A 15 29.51 -14.96 -13.91
CA GLU A 15 30.28 -15.64 -14.97
C GLU A 15 30.06 -17.17 -14.99
N ALA A 16 29.60 -17.76 -13.88
CA ALA A 16 29.26 -19.18 -13.79
C ALA A 16 27.80 -19.46 -14.15
N GLY A 17 26.99 -18.42 -14.38
CA GLY A 17 25.56 -18.52 -14.68
C GLY A 17 24.66 -18.62 -13.45
N GLU A 18 25.18 -18.37 -12.26
CA GLU A 18 24.40 -18.40 -11.02
C GLU A 18 23.66 -17.07 -10.80
N LEU A 19 22.42 -17.13 -10.30
CA LEU A 19 21.63 -15.94 -10.01
C LEU A 19 22.26 -15.17 -8.84
N THR A 20 22.55 -13.88 -9.06
CA THR A 20 23.27 -13.05 -8.09
C THR A 20 22.49 -11.83 -7.61
N ILE A 21 21.82 -11.11 -8.52
CA ILE A 21 21.08 -9.90 -8.15
C ILE A 21 19.70 -9.92 -8.79
N LEU A 22 18.69 -9.60 -7.99
CA LEU A 22 17.32 -9.37 -8.41
C LEU A 22 16.96 -7.90 -8.23
N LYS A 23 16.44 -7.26 -9.29
CA LYS A 23 15.79 -5.96 -9.18
C LYS A 23 14.30 -6.18 -8.95
N VAL A 24 13.79 -5.82 -7.79
CA VAL A 24 12.42 -6.12 -7.36
C VAL A 24 11.65 -4.83 -7.08
N GLN A 25 10.47 -4.69 -7.68
CA GLN A 25 9.53 -3.63 -7.34
C GLN A 25 8.48 -4.19 -6.39
N THR A 26 8.52 -3.78 -5.12
CA THR A 26 7.49 -4.15 -4.14
C THR A 26 6.32 -3.17 -4.18
N ALA A 27 5.13 -3.64 -3.80
CA ALA A 27 3.96 -2.77 -3.62
C ALA A 27 4.25 -1.67 -2.59
N ARG A 28 4.98 -1.99 -1.51
CA ARG A 28 5.44 -1.04 -0.50
C ARG A 28 6.22 0.14 -1.10
N ASN A 29 7.16 -0.14 -2.00
CA ASN A 29 7.99 0.92 -2.60
C ASN A 29 7.18 1.79 -3.55
N LEU A 30 6.30 1.18 -4.34
CA LEU A 30 5.35 1.92 -5.18
C LEU A 30 4.52 2.91 -4.35
N PHE A 31 3.91 2.44 -3.25
CA PHE A 31 3.10 3.31 -2.38
C PHE A 31 3.90 4.41 -1.69
N ARG A 32 5.21 4.21 -1.49
CA ARG A 32 6.10 5.20 -0.87
C ARG A 32 6.80 6.11 -1.87
N GLY A 33 6.60 5.92 -3.18
CA GLY A 33 7.31 6.65 -4.23
C GLY A 33 8.80 6.29 -4.32
N TYR A 34 9.20 5.13 -3.80
CA TYR A 34 10.56 4.62 -3.91
C TYR A 34 10.73 3.75 -5.15
N GLY A 35 11.94 3.78 -5.70
CA GLY A 35 12.32 2.92 -6.81
C GLY A 35 12.42 1.43 -6.45
N PRO A 36 12.76 0.59 -7.44
CA PRO A 36 13.02 -0.82 -7.21
C PRO A 36 14.16 -1.05 -6.22
N GLU A 37 14.05 -2.12 -5.44
CA GLU A 37 15.10 -2.63 -4.58
C GLU A 37 16.00 -3.62 -5.34
N TYR A 38 17.26 -3.71 -4.93
CA TYR A 38 18.20 -4.72 -5.41
C TYR A 38 18.47 -5.72 -4.30
N ILE A 39 18.21 -7.00 -4.57
CA ILE A 39 18.38 -8.10 -3.63
C ILE A 39 19.55 -8.96 -4.12
N ASP A 40 20.59 -9.12 -3.29
CA ASP A 40 21.70 -10.02 -3.55
C ASP A 40 21.35 -11.44 -3.05
N THR A 41 21.05 -12.34 -3.98
CA THR A 41 20.63 -13.72 -3.69
C THR A 41 21.77 -14.60 -3.18
N ARG A 42 23.02 -14.11 -3.22
CA ARG A 42 24.17 -14.83 -2.65
C ARG A 42 24.27 -14.65 -1.14
N LEU A 43 23.74 -13.54 -0.62
CA LEU A 43 23.68 -13.28 0.82
C LEU A 43 22.58 -14.12 1.48
N ASP A 44 21.45 -14.25 0.79
CA ASP A 44 20.32 -15.08 1.19
C ASP A 44 19.58 -15.61 -0.04
N ARG A 45 19.68 -16.93 -0.26
CA ARG A 45 19.07 -17.61 -1.42
C ARG A 45 17.54 -17.69 -1.31
N GLU A 46 17.00 -17.57 -0.11
CA GLU A 46 15.56 -17.65 0.15
C GLU A 46 14.91 -16.27 0.30
N ALA A 47 15.67 -15.19 0.08
CA ALA A 47 15.19 -13.81 0.19
C ALA A 47 14.00 -13.50 -0.74
N VAL A 48 13.85 -14.25 -1.84
CA VAL A 48 12.73 -14.13 -2.77
C VAL A 48 12.17 -15.52 -3.07
N THR A 49 10.91 -15.72 -2.73
CA THR A 49 10.18 -16.95 -3.04
C THR A 49 9.04 -16.66 -4.03
N PRO A 50 8.81 -17.52 -5.04
CA PRO A 50 7.65 -17.40 -5.91
C PRO A 50 6.35 -17.38 -5.11
N ALA A 51 5.49 -16.40 -5.39
CA ALA A 51 4.17 -16.30 -4.78
C ALA A 51 3.12 -17.00 -5.66
N PRO A 52 2.22 -17.82 -5.09
CA PRO A 52 1.10 -18.36 -5.85
C PRO A 52 0.11 -17.24 -6.20
N LEU A 53 -0.60 -17.40 -7.32
CA LEU A 53 -1.60 -16.42 -7.77
C LEU A 53 -2.66 -16.11 -6.69
N SER A 54 -3.05 -17.11 -5.90
CA SER A 54 -4.02 -16.93 -4.81
C SER A 54 -3.52 -15.95 -3.73
N ALA A 55 -2.24 -15.98 -3.37
CA ALA A 55 -1.66 -15.06 -2.39
C ALA A 55 -1.65 -13.61 -2.92
N LEU A 56 -1.40 -13.44 -4.21
CA LEU A 56 -1.48 -12.12 -4.86
C LEU A 56 -2.92 -11.59 -4.88
N GLN A 57 -3.90 -12.46 -5.13
CA GLN A 57 -5.32 -12.10 -5.10
C GLN A 57 -5.78 -11.70 -3.69
N GLU A 58 -5.34 -12.41 -2.66
CA GLU A 58 -5.61 -12.08 -1.25
C GLU A 58 -5.05 -10.71 -0.86
N GLU A 59 -3.82 -10.38 -1.27
CA GLU A 59 -3.23 -9.07 -1.00
C GLU A 59 -3.98 -7.93 -1.71
N ILE A 60 -4.40 -8.14 -2.97
CA ILE A 60 -5.21 -7.17 -3.70
C ILE A 60 -6.53 -6.92 -2.95
N GLU A 61 -7.23 -7.96 -2.52
CA GLU A 61 -8.51 -7.82 -1.83
C GLU A 61 -8.34 -7.10 -0.49
N MET A 62 -7.32 -7.46 0.28
CA MET A 62 -6.95 -6.76 1.52
C MET A 62 -6.74 -5.26 1.29
N HIS A 63 -6.02 -4.89 0.22
CA HIS A 63 -5.80 -3.48 -0.12
C HIS A 63 -7.08 -2.76 -0.57
N ARG A 64 -7.98 -3.43 -1.30
CA ARG A 64 -9.28 -2.87 -1.70
C ARG A 64 -10.15 -2.60 -0.48
N GLU A 65 -10.27 -3.55 0.43
CA GLU A 65 -11.01 -3.38 1.68
C GLU A 65 -10.44 -2.24 2.53
N MET A 66 -9.11 -2.15 2.64
CA MET A 66 -8.44 -1.07 3.35
C MET A 66 -8.76 0.30 2.73
N LEU A 67 -8.72 0.40 1.40
CA LEU A 67 -9.02 1.62 0.67
C LEU A 67 -10.48 2.03 0.88
N GLU A 68 -11.42 1.10 0.72
CA GLU A 68 -12.85 1.36 0.90
C GLU A 68 -13.16 1.86 2.32
N ARG A 69 -12.63 1.18 3.34
CA ARG A 69 -12.78 1.61 4.74
C ARG A 69 -12.18 2.99 4.99
N THR A 70 -11.07 3.31 4.34
CA THR A 70 -10.41 4.62 4.47
C THR A 70 -11.27 5.72 3.85
N VAL A 71 -11.82 5.49 2.65
CA VAL A 71 -12.73 6.43 1.98
C VAL A 71 -13.99 6.64 2.82
N GLN A 72 -14.61 5.58 3.33
CA GLN A 72 -15.80 5.69 4.20
C GLN A 72 -15.52 6.54 5.45
N ARG A 73 -14.35 6.38 6.08
CA ARG A 73 -13.96 7.22 7.23
C ARG A 73 -13.79 8.69 6.85
N MET A 74 -13.17 8.97 5.70
CA MET A 74 -13.00 10.35 5.23
C MET A 74 -14.35 11.02 4.97
N LEU A 75 -15.28 10.31 4.32
CA LEU A 75 -16.64 10.82 4.08
C LEU A 75 -17.40 11.07 5.39
N ALA A 76 -17.34 10.15 6.34
CA ALA A 76 -17.98 10.32 7.64
C ALA A 76 -17.45 11.54 8.42
N MET A 77 -16.14 11.84 8.32
CA MET A 77 -15.56 13.03 8.95
C MET A 77 -16.08 14.33 8.32
N VAL A 78 -16.22 14.37 6.99
CA VAL A 78 -16.78 15.53 6.27
C VAL A 78 -18.25 15.77 6.65
N GLU A 79 -19.03 14.69 6.80
CA GLU A 79 -20.43 14.79 7.23
C GLU A 79 -20.55 15.28 8.68
N SER A 80 -19.62 14.90 9.58
CA SER A 80 -19.65 15.38 10.97
C SER A 80 -19.30 16.88 11.11
N ASP A 81 -18.43 17.43 10.26
CA ASP A 81 -18.03 18.85 10.34
C ASP A 81 -19.09 19.82 9.79
N THR A 82 -19.97 19.34 8.89
CA THR A 82 -21.05 20.17 8.33
C THR A 82 -22.25 20.34 9.27
N ALA A 83 -22.34 19.55 10.35
CA ALA A 83 -23.46 19.57 11.29
C ALA A 83 -23.39 20.67 12.37
N VAL A 84 -22.28 21.43 12.47
CA VAL A 84 -22.09 22.47 13.49
C VAL A 84 -22.05 23.87 12.87
N ILE A 85 -23.18 24.34 12.36
CA ILE A 85 -23.42 25.79 12.19
C ILE A 85 -24.54 26.17 13.16
N PRO A 86 -24.22 26.73 14.35
CA PRO A 86 -25.26 27.26 15.22
C PRO A 86 -25.95 28.43 14.52
N GLN A 87 -27.26 28.29 14.30
CA GLN A 87 -28.14 29.35 13.81
C GLN A 87 -28.04 30.56 14.77
N PRO A 88 -27.84 31.79 14.28
CA PRO A 88 -27.83 32.96 15.15
C PRO A 88 -29.22 33.13 15.76
N HIS A 89 -29.28 33.14 17.09
CA HIS A 89 -30.50 33.42 17.85
C HIS A 89 -31.13 34.73 17.36
N MET A 90 -32.33 34.64 16.80
CA MET A 90 -33.24 35.75 16.58
C MET A 90 -33.49 36.42 17.94
N VAL A 91 -33.02 37.65 18.12
CA VAL A 91 -33.37 38.49 19.26
C VAL A 91 -34.86 38.81 19.14
N SER A 92 -35.68 38.18 19.98
CA SER A 92 -37.07 38.60 20.17
C SER A 92 -37.08 40.03 20.69
N SER A 93 -37.54 40.95 19.85
CA SER A 93 -37.94 42.29 20.27
C SER A 93 -39.21 42.16 21.10
N GLU A 94 -39.09 42.24 22.42
CA GLU A 94 -40.23 42.51 23.30
C GLU A 94 -40.60 44.00 23.18
N LEU A 95 -41.86 44.25 22.84
CA LEU A 95 -42.55 45.55 22.93
C LEU A 95 -43.50 45.49 24.13
#